data_AF-A0A3E0X1W9-F1
#
_entry.id   AF-A0A3E0X1W9-F1
#
_cell.length_a   1.000
_cell.length_b   1.000
_cell.length_c   1.000
_cell.angle_alpha   90.00
_cell.angle_beta   90.00
_cell.angle_gamma   90.00
#
_symmetry.space_group_name_H-M   'P 1'
#
loop_
_entity.id
_entity.type
_entity.pdbx_description
1 polymer ?
#
loop_
_entity_poly.entity_id
_entity_poly.type
_entity_poly.pdbx_seq_one_letter_code
_entity_poly.pdbx_strand_id
1 'polypeptide(L)'
;MIAYELSRALSRHYFLSPRKLFVSAKRAPHLPCRDKPLHQLPEAEFIAALRDYNGTPHDVLANEELMGIFLPVLRADFCLSESYRFDAQERLLTDLVLFGGRRDSLVPEPDLLAWKELFEGACEYRQFDGDHFFIHSQRDELLAGIADYLSMSLERGTV
;
A
#
# COMPACT_ATOMS: atom_id res chain seq x y z
N MET A 1 1.16 -1.90 4.37
CA MET A 1 1.65 -2.21 5.72
C MET A 1 1.45 -3.67 6.11
N ILE A 2 0.24 -4.23 6.01
CA ILE A 2 -0.04 -5.62 6.40
C ILE A 2 0.90 -6.63 5.73
N ALA A 3 1.10 -6.54 4.41
CA ALA A 3 1.96 -7.48 3.68
C ALA A 3 3.43 -7.45 4.16
N TYR A 4 3.95 -6.27 4.54
CA TYR A 4 5.28 -6.11 5.12
C TYR A 4 5.37 -6.75 6.51
N GLU A 5 4.43 -6.45 7.40
CA GLU A 5 4.39 -7.04 8.75
C GLU A 5 4.21 -8.56 8.71
N LEU A 6 3.39 -9.06 7.79
CA LEU A 6 3.26 -10.50 7.58
C LEU A 6 4.59 -11.11 7.12
N SER A 7 5.31 -10.48 6.19
CA SER A 7 6.62 -10.95 5.73
C SER A 7 7.64 -10.99 6.87
N ARG A 8 7.64 -9.97 7.75
CA ARG A 8 8.46 -9.94 8.96
C ARG A 8 8.09 -11.06 9.92
N ALA A 9 6.81 -11.26 10.18
CA ALA A 9 6.33 -12.31 11.06
C ALA A 9 6.73 -13.70 10.54
N LEU A 10 6.61 -13.93 9.22
CA LEU A 10 7.06 -15.16 8.57
C LEU A 10 8.56 -15.41 8.74
N SER A 11 9.38 -14.37 8.51
CA SER A 11 10.84 -14.48 8.68
C SER A 11 11.19 -14.79 10.14
N ARG A 12 10.63 -14.02 11.08
CA ARG A 12 10.97 -14.11 12.51
C ARG A 12 10.52 -15.43 13.15
N HIS A 13 9.34 -15.92 12.81
CA HIS A 13 8.75 -17.07 13.50
C HIS A 13 8.95 -18.39 12.77
N TYR A 14 9.18 -18.35 11.46
CA TYR A 14 9.24 -19.55 10.63
C TYR A 14 10.47 -19.61 9.72
N PHE A 15 11.34 -18.61 9.75
CA PHE A 15 12.50 -18.50 8.84
C PHE A 15 12.09 -18.57 7.35
N LEU A 16 10.89 -18.10 7.05
CA LEU A 16 10.34 -18.05 5.69
C LEU A 16 10.34 -16.60 5.20
N SER A 17 10.80 -16.40 3.97
CA SER A 17 10.71 -15.11 3.28
C SER A 17 9.93 -15.28 1.98
N PRO A 18 8.95 -14.41 1.67
CA PRO A 18 8.39 -14.35 0.34
C PRO A 18 9.50 -14.13 -0.68
N ARG A 19 9.40 -14.77 -1.85
CA ARG A 19 10.37 -14.51 -2.93
C ARG A 19 10.31 -13.06 -3.40
N LYS A 20 9.10 -12.50 -3.45
CA LYS A 20 8.86 -11.14 -3.91
C LYS A 20 7.70 -10.52 -3.13
N LEU A 21 7.81 -9.23 -2.79
CA LEU A 21 6.77 -8.44 -2.18
C LEU A 21 6.43 -7.27 -3.11
N PHE A 22 5.14 -7.08 -3.36
CA PHE A 22 4.63 -5.93 -4.11
C PHE A 22 4.05 -4.92 -3.13
N VAL A 23 4.47 -3.67 -3.23
CA VAL A 23 3.89 -2.55 -2.49
C VAL A 23 3.36 -1.54 -3.48
N SER A 24 2.09 -1.18 -3.32
CA SER A 24 1.38 -0.27 -4.21
C SER A 24 0.87 0.93 -3.42
N ALA A 25 1.11 2.14 -3.94
CA ALA A 25 0.52 3.38 -3.43
C ALA A 25 0.61 3.54 -1.91
N LYS A 26 1.77 3.25 -1.31
CA LYS A 26 1.93 3.37 0.16
C LYS A 26 3.30 3.91 0.52
N ARG A 27 3.34 4.93 1.38
CA ARG A 27 4.55 5.45 2.01
C ARG A 27 5.28 4.38 2.84
N ALA A 28 6.61 4.44 2.85
CA ALA A 28 7.42 3.56 3.69
C ALA A 28 7.16 3.77 5.19
N PRO A 29 7.08 2.70 6.00
CA PRO A 29 6.61 2.80 7.38
C PRO A 29 7.50 3.59 8.33
N HIS A 30 8.81 3.63 8.06
CA HIS A 30 9.76 4.35 8.90
C HIS A 30 9.70 5.87 8.69
N LEU A 31 9.00 6.33 7.64
CA LEU A 31 8.79 7.76 7.40
C LEU A 31 7.70 8.29 8.34
N PRO A 32 7.88 9.49 8.91
CA PRO A 32 6.89 10.08 9.79
C PRO A 32 5.56 10.30 9.05
N CYS A 33 4.45 10.04 9.74
CA CYS A 33 3.14 10.44 9.25
C CYS A 33 3.00 11.96 9.36
N ARG A 34 2.77 12.62 8.22
CA ARG A 34 2.62 14.08 8.15
C ARG A 34 1.16 14.52 8.20
N ASP A 35 0.24 13.59 8.00
CA ASP A 35 -1.19 13.85 7.84
C ASP A 35 -1.90 13.78 9.19
N LYS A 36 -2.95 14.59 9.35
CA LYS A 36 -3.84 14.48 10.51
C LYS A 36 -4.64 13.17 10.38
N PRO A 37 -4.81 12.42 11.48
CA PRO A 37 -5.52 11.15 11.43
C PRO A 37 -6.99 11.35 11.07
N LEU A 38 -7.44 10.78 9.95
CA LEU A 38 -8.82 10.87 9.49
C LEU A 38 -9.77 10.06 10.36
N HIS A 39 -9.31 8.94 10.93
CA HIS A 39 -10.16 8.06 11.75
C HIS A 39 -10.75 8.75 12.99
N GLN A 40 -10.17 9.88 13.42
CA GLN A 40 -10.61 10.66 14.58
C GLN A 40 -11.55 11.81 14.21
N LEU A 41 -11.73 12.10 12.92
CA LEU A 41 -12.62 13.18 12.48
C LEU A 41 -14.08 12.85 12.80
N PRO A 42 -14.92 13.87 13.05
CA PRO A 42 -16.37 13.73 13.05
C PRO A 42 -16.87 13.07 11.75
N GLU A 43 -18.01 12.41 11.79
CA GLU A 43 -18.52 11.62 10.66
C GLU A 43 -18.65 12.40 9.36
N ALA A 44 -19.26 13.58 9.39
CA ALA A 44 -19.41 14.43 8.21
C ALA A 44 -18.06 14.82 7.60
N GLU A 45 -17.07 15.13 8.44
CA GLU A 45 -15.71 15.49 8.02
C GLU A 45 -14.94 14.27 7.47
N PHE A 46 -15.13 13.10 8.07
CA PHE A 46 -14.55 11.85 7.56
C PHE A 46 -15.12 11.49 6.19
N ILE A 47 -16.44 11.58 5.99
CA ILE A 47 -17.08 11.34 4.69
C ILE A 47 -16.60 12.36 3.64
N ALA A 48 -16.44 13.62 4.03
CA ALA A 48 -15.87 14.63 3.15
C ALA A 48 -14.44 14.28 2.74
N ALA A 49 -13.58 13.87 3.69
CA ALA A 49 -12.23 13.44 3.38
C ALA A 49 -12.19 12.18 2.48
N LEU A 50 -13.11 11.22 2.66
CA LEU A 50 -13.22 10.05 1.78
C LEU A 50 -13.53 10.41 0.33
N ARG A 51 -14.31 11.47 0.10
CA ARG A 51 -14.58 11.99 -1.26
C ARG A 51 -13.30 12.49 -1.92
N ASP A 52 -12.46 13.20 -1.17
CA ASP A 52 -11.21 13.76 -1.68
C ASP A 52 -10.16 12.70 -2.02
N TYR A 53 -10.21 11.54 -1.34
CA TYR A 53 -9.34 10.41 -1.66
C TYR A 53 -9.66 9.76 -3.01
N ASN A 54 -10.86 9.94 -3.56
CA ASN A 54 -11.32 9.29 -4.81
C ASN A 54 -11.32 7.74 -4.76
N GLY A 55 -11.28 7.17 -3.55
CA GLY A 55 -11.21 5.72 -3.32
C GLY A 55 -12.52 5.01 -3.09
N THR A 56 -13.52 5.76 -2.65
CA THR A 56 -14.87 5.23 -2.43
C THR A 56 -15.74 5.65 -3.60
N PRO A 57 -16.44 4.74 -4.29
CA PRO A 57 -17.30 5.11 -5.41
C PRO A 57 -18.34 6.16 -5.01
N HIS A 58 -18.60 7.12 -5.90
CA HIS A 58 -19.54 8.21 -5.65
C HIS A 58 -20.94 7.70 -5.26
N ASP A 59 -21.41 6.63 -5.90
CA ASP A 59 -22.72 6.04 -5.63
C ASP A 59 -22.83 5.45 -4.22
N VAL A 60 -21.70 4.97 -3.66
CA VAL A 60 -21.63 4.53 -2.26
C VAL A 60 -21.66 5.73 -1.33
N LEU A 61 -20.86 6.77 -1.61
CA LEU A 61 -20.79 8.01 -0.82
C LEU A 61 -22.11 8.81 -0.80
N ALA A 62 -22.95 8.63 -1.83
CA ALA A 62 -24.26 9.27 -1.94
C ALA A 62 -25.39 8.46 -1.29
N ASN A 63 -25.13 7.23 -0.84
CA ASN A 63 -26.12 6.35 -0.22
C ASN A 63 -25.87 6.23 1.29
N GLU A 64 -26.72 6.88 2.09
CA GLU A 64 -26.60 6.90 3.56
C GLU A 64 -26.68 5.51 4.20
N GLU A 65 -27.52 4.62 3.67
CA GLU A 65 -27.68 3.26 4.20
C GLU A 65 -26.40 2.44 3.97
N LEU A 66 -25.84 2.49 2.76
CA LEU A 66 -24.58 1.83 2.46
C LEU A 66 -23.43 2.43 3.27
N MET A 67 -23.35 3.75 3.38
CA MET A 67 -22.33 4.40 4.21
C MET A 67 -22.46 4.00 5.68
N GLY A 68 -23.67 3.88 6.22
CA GLY A 68 -23.89 3.40 7.59
C GLY A 68 -23.25 2.03 7.86
N ILE A 69 -23.21 1.15 6.85
CA ILE A 69 -22.57 -0.17 6.94
C ILE A 69 -21.05 -0.07 6.81
N PHE A 70 -20.54 0.73 5.86
CA PHE A 70 -19.11 0.81 5.57
C PHE A 70 -18.32 1.71 6.52
N LEU A 71 -18.95 2.72 7.13
CA LEU A 71 -18.29 3.69 7.99
C LEU A 71 -17.47 3.06 9.13
N PRO A 72 -17.99 2.09 9.91
CA PRO A 72 -17.20 1.46 10.97
C PRO A 72 -15.97 0.71 10.43
N VAL A 73 -16.11 0.04 9.29
CA VAL A 73 -15.04 -0.73 8.65
C VAL A 73 -13.95 0.20 8.12
N LEU A 74 -14.35 1.23 7.36
CA LEU A 74 -13.43 2.23 6.85
C LEU A 74 -12.67 2.92 7.98
N ARG A 75 -13.37 3.35 9.04
CA ARG A 75 -12.71 3.95 10.21
C ARG A 75 -11.72 3.00 10.88
N ALA A 76 -12.05 1.72 11.00
CA ALA A 76 -11.13 0.74 11.56
C ALA A 76 -9.86 0.59 10.69
N ASP A 77 -10.01 0.55 9.37
CA ASP A 77 -8.88 0.45 8.43
C ASP A 77 -7.99 1.70 8.47
N PHE A 78 -8.58 2.89 8.48
CA PHE A 78 -7.84 4.14 8.67
C PHE A 78 -7.13 4.16 10.03
N CYS A 79 -7.82 3.77 11.11
CA CYS A 79 -7.23 3.68 12.44
C CYS A 79 -6.01 2.76 12.44
N LEU A 80 -6.12 1.55 11.87
CA LEU A 80 -5.01 0.60 11.77
C LEU A 80 -3.83 1.18 10.98
N SER A 81 -4.09 1.83 9.85
CA SER A 81 -3.06 2.42 9.00
C SER A 81 -2.39 3.64 9.65
N GLU A 82 -3.16 4.52 10.28
CA GLU A 82 -2.69 5.81 10.83
C GLU A 82 -2.07 5.68 12.22
N SER A 83 -2.50 4.70 13.02
CA SER A 83 -1.94 4.42 14.34
C SER A 83 -0.74 3.47 14.29
N TYR A 84 -0.38 2.96 13.11
CA TYR A 84 0.76 2.08 12.93
C TYR A 84 2.05 2.75 13.43
N ARG A 85 2.78 2.04 14.30
CA ARG A 85 4.08 2.48 14.82
C ARG A 85 5.17 1.58 14.26
N PHE A 86 6.07 2.18 13.51
CA PHE A 86 7.24 1.47 13.01
C PHE A 86 8.20 1.15 14.16
N ASP A 87 8.60 -0.11 14.22
CA ASP A 87 9.68 -0.60 15.09
C ASP A 87 10.85 -1.02 14.20
N ALA A 88 11.99 -0.35 14.38
CA ALA A 88 13.19 -0.55 13.58
C ALA A 88 13.76 -1.94 13.83
N GLN A 89 13.86 -2.74 12.78
CA GLN A 89 14.37 -4.11 12.84
C GLN A 89 15.19 -4.42 11.58
N GLU A 90 15.68 -5.66 11.51
CA GLU A 90 16.43 -6.19 10.38
C GLU A 90 15.66 -6.04 9.05
N ARG A 91 16.44 -5.79 8.00
CA ARG A 91 15.92 -5.67 6.63
C ARG A 91 15.46 -7.03 6.12
N LEU A 92 14.44 -7.02 5.27
CA LEU A 92 13.94 -8.25 4.65
C LEU A 92 14.79 -8.65 3.43
N LEU A 93 15.16 -9.92 3.33
CA LEU A 93 15.89 -10.48 2.17
C LEU A 93 15.02 -10.60 0.90
N THR A 94 13.73 -10.36 1.02
CA THR A 94 12.74 -10.46 -0.07
C THR A 94 13.01 -9.44 -1.18
N ASP A 95 12.84 -9.84 -2.44
CA ASP A 95 12.81 -8.88 -3.54
C ASP A 95 11.58 -7.98 -3.44
N LEU A 96 11.74 -6.69 -3.70
CA LEU A 96 10.71 -5.68 -3.59
C LEU A 96 10.33 -5.14 -4.98
N VAL A 97 9.03 -5.01 -5.22
CA VAL A 97 8.51 -4.25 -6.37
C VAL A 97 7.58 -3.17 -5.87
N LEU A 98 7.84 -1.94 -6.30
CA LEU A 98 7.09 -0.75 -5.94
C LEU A 98 6.23 -0.30 -7.11
N PHE A 99 4.95 -0.06 -6.85
CA PHE A 99 3.99 0.50 -7.79
C PHE A 99 3.49 1.86 -7.32
N GLY A 100 3.63 2.87 -8.17
CA GLY A 100 3.18 4.24 -7.87
C GLY A 100 2.40 4.86 -9.01
N GLY A 101 1.46 5.73 -8.69
CA GLY A 101 0.74 6.55 -9.67
C GLY A 101 1.51 7.84 -9.94
N ARG A 102 1.63 8.23 -11.21
CA ARG A 102 2.28 9.50 -11.60
C ARG A 102 1.60 10.74 -11.00
N ARG A 103 0.29 10.65 -10.75
CA ARG A 103 -0.55 11.72 -10.20
C ARG A 103 -0.99 11.41 -8.76
N ASP A 104 -0.34 10.46 -8.09
CA ASP A 104 -0.62 10.15 -6.69
C ASP A 104 -0.07 11.28 -5.80
N SER A 105 -0.97 12.16 -5.33
CA SER A 105 -0.64 13.23 -4.40
C SER A 105 -0.55 12.77 -2.95
N LEU A 106 -1.11 11.59 -2.63
CA LEU A 106 -1.14 11.03 -1.27
C LEU A 106 0.17 10.31 -0.94
N VAL A 107 0.80 9.71 -1.94
CA VAL A 107 2.09 9.03 -1.81
C VAL A 107 3.06 9.51 -2.90
N PRO A 108 3.80 10.59 -2.63
CA PRO A 108 4.86 11.05 -3.52
C PRO A 108 5.90 9.97 -3.79
N GLU A 109 6.52 9.99 -4.98
CA GLU A 109 7.52 9.00 -5.39
C GLU A 109 8.66 8.81 -4.37
N PRO A 110 9.27 9.85 -3.77
CA PRO A 110 10.33 9.65 -2.78
C PRO A 110 9.88 8.86 -1.55
N ASP A 111 8.65 9.09 -1.10
CA ASP A 111 8.05 8.43 0.07
C ASP A 111 7.76 6.94 -0.20
N LEU A 112 7.48 6.59 -1.47
CA LEU A 112 7.37 5.21 -1.93
C LEU A 112 8.75 4.56 -2.10
N LEU A 113 9.72 5.24 -2.73
CA LEU A 113 11.05 4.69 -2.97
C LEU A 113 11.84 4.42 -1.68
N ALA A 114 11.54 5.14 -0.59
CA ALA A 114 12.11 4.90 0.73
C ALA A 114 11.90 3.45 1.23
N TRP A 115 10.89 2.72 0.72
CA TRP A 115 10.71 1.30 1.05
C TRP A 115 11.97 0.47 0.80
N LYS A 116 12.80 0.83 -0.18
CA LYS A 116 14.08 0.17 -0.47
C LYS A 116 14.99 0.05 0.77
N GLU A 117 14.91 1.00 1.70
CA GLU A 117 15.75 1.01 2.91
C GLU A 117 15.42 -0.12 3.90
N LEU A 118 14.26 -0.77 3.73
CA LEU A 118 13.78 -1.85 4.59
C LEU A 118 14.05 -3.25 4.02
N PHE A 119 14.70 -3.33 2.85
CA PHE A 119 14.95 -4.58 2.12
C PHE A 119 16.41 -4.70 1.72
N GLU A 120 16.90 -5.94 1.65
CA GLU A 120 18.23 -6.28 1.09
C GLU A 120 18.11 -6.89 -0.31
N GLY A 121 16.93 -7.43 -0.67
CA GLY A 121 16.66 -7.97 -1.99
C GLY A 121 16.65 -6.91 -3.10
N ALA A 122 16.52 -7.37 -4.35
CA ALA A 122 16.42 -6.46 -5.48
C ALA A 122 15.18 -5.57 -5.34
N CYS A 123 15.31 -4.28 -5.67
CA CYS A 123 14.19 -3.34 -5.64
C CYS A 123 13.92 -2.82 -7.05
N GLU A 124 12.70 -3.05 -7.52
CA GLU A 124 12.21 -2.61 -8.82
C GLU A 124 11.07 -1.60 -8.60
N TYR A 125 10.95 -0.61 -9.48
CA TYR A 125 9.89 0.41 -9.42
C TYR A 125 9.21 0.54 -10.77
N ARG A 126 7.88 0.55 -10.77
CA ARG A 126 7.06 0.82 -11.95
C ARG A 126 6.03 1.91 -11.62
N GLN A 127 6.00 2.92 -12.47
CA GLN A 127 5.07 4.04 -12.37
C GLN A 127 3.95 3.87 -13.40
N PHE A 128 2.72 4.15 -12.98
CA PHE A 128 1.51 4.06 -13.80
C PHE A 128 0.92 5.44 -14.07
N ASP A 129 0.27 5.61 -15.22
CA ASP A 129 -0.43 6.86 -15.52
C ASP A 129 -1.79 6.93 -14.79
N GLY A 130 -1.76 7.17 -13.47
CA GLY A 130 -2.94 7.25 -12.62
C GLY A 130 -2.69 8.05 -11.33
N ASP A 131 -3.77 8.32 -10.60
CA ASP A 131 -3.75 8.88 -9.25
C ASP A 131 -3.48 7.77 -8.22
N HIS A 132 -3.78 7.98 -6.93
CA HIS A 132 -3.62 6.95 -5.88
C HIS A 132 -4.34 5.63 -6.18
N PHE A 133 -5.47 5.71 -6.91
CA PHE A 133 -6.31 4.58 -7.27
C PHE A 133 -6.00 4.05 -8.68
N PHE A 134 -4.76 4.24 -9.16
CA PHE A 134 -4.26 3.67 -10.42
C PHE A 134 -4.47 2.16 -10.53
N ILE A 135 -4.59 1.44 -9.40
CA ILE A 135 -4.93 0.02 -9.37
C ILE A 135 -6.25 -0.31 -10.10
N HIS A 136 -7.17 0.65 -10.18
CA HIS A 136 -8.43 0.52 -10.91
C HIS A 136 -8.32 1.01 -12.34
N SER A 137 -7.76 2.22 -12.56
CA SER A 137 -7.68 2.82 -13.90
C SER A 137 -6.63 2.19 -14.81
N GLN A 138 -5.57 1.61 -14.24
CA GLN A 138 -4.46 0.94 -14.93
C GLN A 138 -4.39 -0.55 -14.59
N ARG A 139 -5.55 -1.17 -14.30
CA ARG A 139 -5.66 -2.56 -13.82
C ARG A 139 -4.93 -3.56 -14.73
N ASP A 140 -5.16 -3.50 -16.03
CA ASP A 140 -4.58 -4.46 -16.97
C ASP A 140 -3.07 -4.31 -17.06
N GLU A 141 -2.57 -3.07 -17.06
CA GLU A 141 -1.15 -2.78 -17.04
C GLU A 141 -0.48 -3.25 -15.73
N LEU A 142 -1.16 -3.05 -14.59
CA LEU A 142 -0.69 -3.49 -13.29
C LEU A 142 -0.61 -5.03 -13.22
N LEU A 143 -1.64 -5.73 -13.70
CA LEU A 143 -1.65 -7.19 -13.72
C LEU A 143 -0.58 -7.76 -14.65
N ALA A 144 -0.38 -7.14 -15.84
CA ALA A 144 0.72 -7.50 -16.73
C ALA A 144 2.08 -7.31 -16.03
N GLY A 145 2.28 -6.19 -15.34
CA GLY A 145 3.50 -5.95 -14.57
C GLY A 145 3.74 -7.00 -13.49
N ILE A 146 2.71 -7.38 -12.72
CA ILE A 146 2.82 -8.46 -11.72
C ILE A 146 3.25 -9.77 -12.41
N ALA A 147 2.62 -10.12 -13.53
CA ALA A 147 2.95 -11.34 -14.27
C ALA A 147 4.40 -11.36 -14.78
N ASP A 148 4.89 -10.22 -15.30
CA ASP A 148 6.28 -10.07 -15.74
C ASP A 148 7.26 -10.32 -14.60
N TYR A 149 7.07 -9.67 -13.44
CA TYR A 149 7.94 -9.82 -12.28
C TYR A 149 7.91 -11.23 -11.67
N LEU A 150 6.75 -11.90 -11.71
CA LEU A 150 6.64 -13.28 -11.25
C LEU A 150 7.37 -14.24 -12.20
N SER A 151 7.23 -14.06 -13.51
CA SER A 151 7.90 -14.90 -14.51
C SER A 151 9.42 -14.82 -14.40
N MET A 152 9.97 -13.60 -14.23
CA MET A 152 11.41 -13.40 -14.01
C MET A 152 11.94 -14.05 -12.71
N SER A 153 11.09 -14.22 -11.69
CA SER A 153 11.46 -14.87 -10.43
C SER A 153 11.51 -16.40 -10.55
N LEU A 154 10.68 -16.98 -11.43
CA LEU A 154 10.69 -18.42 -11.71
C LEU A 154 11.95 -18.82 -12.49
N GLU A 155 12.37 -18.01 -13.45
CA GLU A 155 13.58 -18.26 -14.23
C GLU A 155 14.86 -18.21 -13.37
N ARG A 156 14.94 -17.27 -12.42
CA ARG A 156 16.09 -17.12 -11.51
C ARG A 156 16.15 -18.14 -10.38
N GLY A 157 15.07 -18.86 -10.12
CA GLY A 157 14.96 -19.85 -9.03
C GLY A 157 15.34 -21.28 -9.40
N THR A 158 15.91 -21.50 -10.59
CA THR A 158 16.33 -22.82 -11.09
C THR A 158 17.85 -22.93 -11.00
N VAL A 159 18.38 -23.13 -9.79
CA VAL A 159 19.76 -23.59 -9.54
C VAL A 159 19.73 -24.64 -8.45
#